data_AF-A0A9Q1IKI5-F1
#
_entry.id   AF-A0A9Q1IKI5-F1
#
_cell.length_a   1.000
_cell.length_b   1.000
_cell.length_c   1.000
_cell.angle_alpha   90.00
_cell.angle_beta   90.00
_cell.angle_gamma   90.00
#
_symmetry.space_group_name_H-M   'P 1'
#
loop_
_entity.id
_entity.type
_entity.pdbx_description
1 polymer ?
#
loop_
_entity_poly.entity_id
_entity_poly.type
_entity_poly.pdbx_seq_one_letter_code
_entity_poly.pdbx_strand_id
1 'polypeptide(L)'
;MKTWCSALALLGWVLVALDAQYVCWQALLRCQQEKDCELAYNQYLVACEDNIRGSRRQCPSHCISALVKLNQTRNGPDLETCDCGQDSQCRRAKRAIEPCLPRRYPGDAAGIGCTEARQRCEEDQSCHSTLTAYLSNCGQLFNGRKCTTKCKTTIQQMLFIPNGMLLNRCVCDGMERPFCEVVKENMGKLCSIGDHGVSTAYGDMDDMYEDEDYELKAEREDVHPDSGVYSSSSSSSLSAHIALLNGALLLTWCWTRTF
;
A
#
# COMPACT_ATOMS: atom_id res chain seq x y z
N MET A 1 40.14 -27.48 10.83
CA MET A 1 38.91 -28.02 11.48
C MET A 1 38.32 -27.05 12.49
N LYS A 2 38.95 -26.75 13.64
CA LYS A 2 38.39 -25.81 14.66
C LYS A 2 37.93 -24.44 14.10
N THR A 3 38.67 -23.88 13.13
CA THR A 3 38.33 -22.60 12.47
C THR A 3 37.02 -22.63 11.69
N TRP A 4 36.65 -23.76 11.08
CA TRP A 4 35.44 -23.86 10.25
C TRP A 4 34.17 -23.93 11.09
N CYS A 5 34.21 -24.60 12.24
CA CYS A 5 33.09 -24.61 13.20
C CYS A 5 32.80 -23.21 13.76
N SER A 6 33.85 -22.41 14.03
CA SER A 6 33.70 -21.03 14.50
C SER A 6 33.08 -20.12 13.42
N ALA A 7 33.51 -20.27 12.16
CA ALA A 7 32.91 -19.54 11.04
C ALA A 7 31.44 -19.89 10.82
N LEU A 8 31.06 -21.17 10.88
CA LEU A 8 29.68 -21.63 10.74
C LEU A 8 28.78 -21.16 11.90
N ALA A 9 29.30 -21.13 13.13
CA ALA A 9 28.56 -20.60 14.28
C ALA A 9 28.27 -19.10 14.14
N LEU A 10 29.26 -18.31 13.70
CA LEU A 10 29.09 -16.89 13.44
C LEU A 10 28.13 -16.63 12.26
N LEU A 11 28.20 -17.42 11.19
CA LEU A 11 27.26 -17.36 10.08
C LEU A 11 25.81 -17.66 10.54
N GLY A 12 25.62 -18.68 11.37
CA GLY A 12 24.31 -19.00 11.95
C GLY A 12 23.76 -17.87 12.83
N TRP A 13 24.60 -17.23 13.64
CA TRP A 13 24.20 -16.07 14.46
C TRP A 13 23.86 -14.84 13.61
N VAL A 14 24.63 -14.57 12.55
CA VAL A 14 24.34 -13.48 11.61
C VAL A 14 23.01 -13.72 10.88
N LEU A 15 22.74 -14.95 10.44
CA LEU A 15 21.47 -15.32 9.80
C LEU A 15 20.27 -15.16 10.75
N VAL A 16 20.40 -15.54 12.02
CA VAL A 16 19.34 -15.33 13.02
C VAL A 16 19.13 -13.84 13.35
N ALA A 17 20.19 -13.03 13.33
CA ALA A 17 20.09 -11.59 13.57
C ALA A 17 19.46 -10.81 12.39
N LEU A 18 19.54 -11.33 11.17
CA LEU A 18 18.99 -10.69 9.96
C LEU A 18 17.47 -10.82 9.83
N ASP A 19 16.85 -11.79 10.51
CA ASP A 19 15.40 -12.11 10.40
C ASP A 19 14.63 -11.86 11.71
N ALA A 20 15.15 -11.00 12.58
CA ALA A 20 14.56 -10.68 13.89
C ALA A 20 13.36 -9.71 13.77
N GLN A 21 12.26 -10.16 13.16
CA GLN A 21 10.99 -9.43 13.18
C GLN A 21 10.45 -9.27 14.61
N TYR A 22 10.04 -8.04 14.96
CA TYR A 22 9.40 -7.77 16.25
C TYR A 22 8.06 -8.49 16.35
N VAL A 23 7.69 -8.92 17.56
CA VAL A 23 6.29 -9.29 17.82
C VAL A 23 5.46 -8.01 17.92
N CYS A 24 4.25 -7.97 17.36
CA CYS A 24 3.50 -6.71 17.20
C CYS A 24 3.21 -5.94 18.50
N TRP A 25 3.12 -6.63 19.65
CA TRP A 25 3.00 -5.95 20.95
C TRP A 25 4.28 -5.19 21.34
N GLN A 26 5.46 -5.66 20.93
CA GLN A 26 6.74 -4.99 21.17
C GLN A 26 6.89 -3.75 20.28
N ALA A 27 6.53 -3.86 19.00
CA ALA A 27 6.47 -2.74 18.08
C ALA A 27 5.52 -1.65 18.60
N LEU A 28 4.34 -2.05 19.10
CA LEU A 28 3.38 -1.12 19.71
C LEU A 28 3.95 -0.44 20.96
N LEU A 29 4.59 -1.16 21.88
CA LEU A 29 5.21 -0.54 23.06
C LEU A 29 6.32 0.46 22.72
N ARG A 30 7.03 0.28 21.60
CA ARG A 30 8.03 1.25 21.12
C ARG A 30 7.39 2.47 20.47
N CYS A 31 6.37 2.27 19.64
CA CYS A 31 5.57 3.35 19.09
C CYS A 31 4.95 4.21 20.20
N GLN A 32 4.42 3.60 21.26
CA GLN A 32 3.84 4.31 22.42
C GLN A 32 4.89 5.05 23.29
N GLN A 33 6.18 4.77 23.12
CA GLN A 33 7.26 5.57 23.75
C GLN A 33 7.68 6.78 22.90
N GLU A 34 7.24 6.85 21.64
CA GLU A 34 7.46 7.95 20.72
C GLU A 34 6.16 8.76 20.57
N LYS A 35 6.10 9.97 21.16
CA LYS A 35 4.89 10.80 21.19
C LYS A 35 4.21 10.99 19.82
N ASP A 36 5.00 11.18 18.77
CA ASP A 36 4.48 11.36 17.41
C ASP A 36 3.90 10.07 16.83
N CYS A 37 4.49 8.90 17.16
CA CYS A 37 3.97 7.59 16.77
C CYS A 37 2.72 7.23 17.58
N GLU A 38 2.68 7.48 18.89
CA GLU A 38 1.46 7.36 19.71
C GLU A 38 0.30 8.15 19.11
N LEU A 39 0.52 9.43 18.79
CA LEU A 39 -0.49 10.29 18.18
C LEU A 39 -0.94 9.77 16.80
N ALA A 40 0.01 9.39 15.94
CA ALA A 40 -0.29 8.86 14.62
C ALA A 40 -1.03 7.51 14.68
N TYR A 41 -0.69 6.66 15.65
CA TYR A 41 -1.33 5.36 15.88
C TYR A 41 -2.79 5.53 16.34
N ASN A 42 -3.04 6.46 17.28
CA ASN A 42 -4.40 6.80 17.69
C ASN A 42 -5.22 7.39 16.54
N GLN A 43 -4.61 8.23 15.68
CA GLN A 43 -5.26 8.73 14.46
C GLN A 43 -5.57 7.60 13.46
N TYR A 44 -4.67 6.64 13.28
CA TYR A 44 -4.89 5.43 12.47
C TYR A 44 -6.07 4.59 12.98
N LEU A 45 -6.15 4.31 14.29
CA LEU A 45 -7.22 3.51 14.87
C LEU A 45 -8.61 4.09 14.60
N VAL A 46 -8.75 5.41 14.71
CA VAL A 46 -10.02 6.11 14.41
C VAL A 46 -10.28 6.17 12.90
N ALA A 47 -9.30 6.59 12.11
CA ALA A 47 -9.47 6.79 10.67
C ALA A 47 -9.75 5.49 9.90
N CYS A 48 -9.31 4.34 10.41
CA CYS A 48 -9.44 3.04 9.76
C CYS A 48 -10.39 2.08 10.48
N GLU A 49 -11.19 2.55 11.45
CA GLU A 49 -12.02 1.71 12.32
C GLU A 49 -12.93 0.73 11.54
N ASP A 50 -13.65 1.22 10.53
CA ASP A 50 -14.53 0.41 9.67
C ASP A 50 -13.76 -0.71 8.94
N ASN A 51 -12.56 -0.41 8.45
CA ASN A 51 -11.72 -1.35 7.73
C ASN A 51 -11.12 -2.39 8.71
N ILE A 52 -10.62 -1.96 9.87
CA ILE A 52 -10.08 -2.84 10.93
C ILE A 52 -11.15 -3.82 11.44
N ARG A 53 -12.41 -3.36 11.59
CA ARG A 53 -13.56 -4.20 11.96
C ARG A 53 -14.04 -5.12 10.82
N GLY A 54 -13.65 -4.84 9.58
CA GLY A 54 -14.09 -5.58 8.39
C GLY A 54 -15.45 -5.13 7.83
N SER A 55 -16.00 -4.01 8.31
CA SER A 55 -17.26 -3.42 7.86
C SER A 55 -17.16 -2.80 6.46
N ARG A 56 -15.96 -2.35 6.06
CA ARG A 56 -15.68 -1.80 4.72
C ARG A 56 -14.49 -2.49 4.07
N ARG A 57 -14.56 -2.68 2.75
CA ARG A 57 -13.47 -3.23 1.91
C ARG A 57 -12.72 -2.16 1.10
N GLN A 58 -13.35 -1.02 0.84
CA GLN A 58 -12.69 0.13 0.21
C GLN A 58 -12.05 1.00 1.29
N CYS A 59 -10.87 1.54 0.99
CA CYS A 59 -10.09 2.33 1.92
C CYS A 59 -10.44 3.81 1.77
N PRO A 60 -10.98 4.49 2.79
CA PRO A 60 -11.24 5.92 2.70
C PRO A 60 -9.92 6.69 2.71
N SER A 61 -9.89 7.85 2.04
CA SER A 61 -8.68 8.68 1.89
C SER A 61 -8.02 9.02 3.23
N HIS A 62 -8.81 9.37 4.25
CA HIS A 62 -8.31 9.69 5.59
C HIS A 62 -7.64 8.49 6.30
N CYS A 63 -8.10 7.25 6.05
CA CYS A 63 -7.42 6.05 6.56
C CYS A 63 -6.04 5.89 5.92
N ILE A 64 -5.95 6.05 4.59
CA ILE A 64 -4.68 5.99 3.85
C ILE A 64 -3.73 7.09 4.36
N SER A 65 -4.20 8.33 4.50
CA SER A 65 -3.40 9.44 5.05
C SER A 65 -2.92 9.18 6.49
N ALA A 66 -3.74 8.56 7.35
CA ALA A 66 -3.33 8.20 8.71
C ALA A 66 -2.25 7.10 8.72
N LEU A 67 -2.39 6.08 7.86
CA LEU A 67 -1.37 5.04 7.67
C LEU A 67 -0.04 5.62 7.15
N VAL A 68 -0.08 6.53 6.18
CA VAL A 68 1.09 7.24 5.66
C VAL A 68 1.80 7.99 6.79
N LYS A 69 1.05 8.76 7.58
CA LYS A 69 1.60 9.53 8.70
C LYS A 69 2.19 8.63 9.78
N LEU A 70 1.55 7.50 10.10
CA LEU A 70 2.10 6.51 11.02
C LEU A 70 3.43 5.94 10.49
N ASN A 71 3.49 5.56 9.21
CA ASN A 71 4.68 4.98 8.56
C ASN A 71 5.83 6.00 8.36
N GLN A 72 5.58 7.29 8.57
CA GLN A 72 6.60 8.35 8.57
C GLN A 72 7.24 8.58 9.95
N THR A 73 6.70 7.98 11.02
CA THR A 73 7.31 8.04 12.37
C THR A 73 8.45 7.04 12.50
N ARG A 74 9.28 7.15 13.56
CA ARG A 74 10.48 6.32 13.71
C ARG A 74 10.16 4.85 13.98
N ASN A 75 9.15 4.55 14.80
CA ASN A 75 8.77 3.17 15.16
C ASN A 75 7.47 2.70 14.46
N GLY A 76 6.79 3.56 13.70
CA GLY A 76 5.57 3.18 12.97
C GLY A 76 5.73 2.06 11.94
N PRO A 77 6.79 2.02 11.12
CA PRO A 77 7.02 0.93 10.15
C PRO A 77 7.08 -0.48 10.77
N ASP A 78 7.55 -0.59 12.02
CA ASP A 78 7.62 -1.86 12.75
C ASP A 78 6.23 -2.48 12.97
N LEU A 79 5.17 -1.66 13.06
CA LEU A 79 3.79 -2.14 13.18
C LEU A 79 3.29 -2.82 11.90
N GLU A 80 3.77 -2.38 10.73
CA GLU A 80 3.42 -3.00 9.46
C GLU A 80 4.15 -4.35 9.28
N THR A 81 5.40 -4.45 9.71
CA THR A 81 6.26 -5.62 9.46
C THR A 81 6.29 -6.66 10.58
N CYS A 82 5.84 -6.32 11.79
CA CYS A 82 5.84 -7.23 12.94
C CYS A 82 5.05 -8.54 12.74
N ASP A 83 5.45 -9.58 13.47
CA ASP A 83 4.69 -10.83 13.58
C ASP A 83 3.60 -10.73 14.67
N CYS A 84 2.40 -11.21 14.33
CA CYS A 84 1.29 -11.37 15.28
C CYS A 84 1.36 -12.71 16.04
N GLY A 85 2.16 -13.67 15.59
CA GLY A 85 2.21 -15.03 16.11
C GLY A 85 0.84 -15.69 16.12
N GLN A 86 0.39 -16.10 17.32
CA GLN A 86 -0.89 -16.77 17.50
C GLN A 86 -2.09 -15.81 17.61
N ASP A 87 -1.90 -14.50 17.77
CA ASP A 87 -3.00 -13.54 17.91
C ASP A 87 -3.88 -13.52 16.65
N SER A 88 -5.16 -13.88 16.80
CA SER A 88 -6.12 -13.91 15.70
C SER A 88 -6.71 -12.54 15.36
N GLN A 89 -6.78 -11.62 16.34
CA GLN A 89 -7.27 -10.25 16.16
C GLN A 89 -6.22 -9.41 15.44
N CYS A 90 -4.97 -9.47 15.86
CA CYS A 90 -3.84 -8.85 15.16
C CYS A 90 -3.78 -9.32 13.70
N ARG A 91 -3.82 -10.65 13.45
CA ARG A 91 -3.80 -11.20 12.09
C ARG A 91 -5.02 -10.82 11.26
N ARG A 92 -6.19 -10.60 11.87
CA ARG A 92 -7.39 -10.11 11.17
C ARG A 92 -7.23 -8.64 10.81
N ALA A 93 -6.83 -7.79 11.75
CA ALA A 93 -6.63 -6.36 11.54
C ALA A 93 -5.57 -6.10 10.46
N LYS A 94 -4.40 -6.75 10.54
CA LYS A 94 -3.34 -6.62 9.50
C LYS A 94 -3.81 -7.06 8.11
N ARG A 95 -4.67 -8.10 8.01
CA ARG A 95 -5.25 -8.52 6.72
C ARG A 95 -6.35 -7.58 6.21
N ALA A 96 -7.14 -6.99 7.10
CA ALA A 96 -8.23 -6.09 6.71
C ALA A 96 -7.70 -4.70 6.28
N ILE A 97 -6.54 -4.29 6.81
CA ILE A 97 -5.88 -3.02 6.45
C ILE A 97 -4.89 -3.14 5.29
N GLU A 98 -4.45 -4.35 4.91
CA GLU A 98 -3.46 -4.57 3.83
C GLU A 98 -3.80 -3.85 2.51
N PRO A 99 -5.07 -3.85 2.03
CA PRO A 99 -5.44 -3.10 0.82
C PRO A 99 -5.28 -1.58 0.92
N CYS A 100 -5.14 -1.04 2.14
CA CYS A 100 -4.98 0.39 2.40
C CYS A 100 -3.50 0.80 2.57
N LEU A 101 -2.56 -0.16 2.61
CA LEU A 101 -1.15 0.10 2.88
C LEU A 101 -0.44 0.64 1.62
N PRO A 102 0.18 1.82 1.69
CA PRO A 102 0.89 2.46 0.58
C PRO A 102 2.30 1.86 0.38
N ARG A 103 2.38 0.53 0.24
CA ARG A 103 3.65 -0.22 0.13
C ARG A 103 4.42 0.21 -1.10
N ARG A 104 5.67 0.66 -0.94
CA ARG A 104 6.59 0.81 -2.08
C ARG A 104 7.13 -0.55 -2.51
N TYR A 105 7.27 -0.74 -3.81
CA TYR A 105 7.89 -1.92 -4.37
C TYR A 105 9.40 -1.86 -4.13
N PRO A 106 10.06 -2.91 -3.61
CA PRO A 106 11.51 -2.92 -3.48
C PRO A 106 12.13 -2.84 -4.88
N GLY A 107 12.86 -1.75 -5.16
CA GLY A 107 13.50 -1.49 -6.46
C GLY A 107 14.73 -2.36 -6.69
N ASP A 108 14.53 -3.67 -6.80
CA ASP A 108 15.58 -4.66 -7.04
C ASP A 108 15.49 -5.30 -8.45
N ALA A 109 16.16 -6.44 -8.64
CA ALA A 109 16.22 -7.13 -9.93
C ALA A 109 14.85 -7.57 -10.49
N ALA A 110 13.77 -7.56 -9.70
CA ALA A 110 12.43 -7.94 -10.13
C ALA A 110 11.64 -6.81 -10.84
N GLY A 111 12.04 -5.55 -10.71
CA GLY A 111 11.36 -4.43 -11.38
C GLY A 111 11.48 -3.08 -10.66
N ILE A 112 10.57 -2.16 -10.99
CA ILE A 112 10.48 -0.83 -10.37
C ILE A 112 9.04 -0.53 -9.95
N GLY A 113 8.88 0.11 -8.80
CA GLY A 113 7.58 0.63 -8.34
C GLY A 113 7.10 1.81 -9.18
N CYS A 114 5.79 1.96 -9.36
CA CYS A 114 5.23 3.07 -10.12
C CYS A 114 5.48 4.43 -9.47
N THR A 115 5.60 4.50 -8.15
CA THR A 115 6.00 5.69 -7.39
C THR A 115 7.38 6.17 -7.82
N GLU A 116 8.35 5.26 -7.93
CA GLU A 116 9.72 5.60 -8.33
C GLU A 116 9.83 5.85 -9.84
N ALA A 117 9.15 5.05 -10.66
CA ALA A 117 9.07 5.26 -12.10
C ALA A 117 8.45 6.63 -12.45
N ARG A 118 7.45 7.07 -11.67
CA ARG A 118 6.84 8.39 -11.77
C ARG A 118 7.81 9.49 -11.38
N GLN A 119 8.48 9.37 -10.23
CA GLN A 119 9.49 10.35 -9.81
C GLN A 119 10.56 10.55 -10.91
N ARG A 120 11.11 9.47 -11.45
CA ARG A 120 12.09 9.52 -12.56
C ARG A 120 11.53 10.16 -13.84
N CYS A 121 10.22 10.04 -14.09
CA CYS A 121 9.56 10.71 -15.21
C CYS A 121 9.30 12.20 -14.93
N GLU A 122 8.99 12.59 -13.69
CA GLU A 122 8.82 13.98 -13.29
C GLU A 122 10.16 14.75 -13.25
N GLU A 123 11.27 14.06 -12.96
CA GLU A 123 12.65 14.58 -13.05
C GLU A 123 13.16 14.74 -14.50
N ASP A 124 12.58 14.03 -15.48
CA ASP A 124 12.92 14.16 -16.90
C ASP A 124 11.96 15.12 -17.62
N GLN A 125 12.47 16.25 -18.13
CA GLN A 125 11.65 17.32 -18.70
C GLN A 125 10.74 16.87 -19.86
N SER A 126 11.17 15.89 -20.67
CA SER A 126 10.42 15.36 -21.81
C SER A 126 9.28 14.44 -21.34
N CYS A 127 9.60 13.53 -20.42
CA CYS A 127 8.66 12.62 -19.78
C CYS A 127 7.62 13.39 -18.97
N HIS A 128 8.03 14.38 -18.17
CA HIS A 128 7.14 15.22 -17.37
C HIS A 128 6.11 16.00 -18.21
N SER A 129 6.55 16.58 -19.35
CA SER A 129 5.64 17.23 -20.31
C SER A 129 4.62 16.24 -20.87
N THR A 130 5.08 15.06 -21.28
CA THR A 130 4.22 14.00 -21.81
C THR A 130 3.29 13.40 -20.75
N LEU A 131 3.72 13.37 -19.48
CA LEU A 131 2.92 12.93 -18.33
C LEU A 131 1.79 13.91 -18.02
N THR A 132 2.08 15.21 -18.11
CA THR A 132 1.06 16.26 -17.99
C THR A 132 0.02 16.14 -19.11
N ALA A 133 0.46 15.91 -20.35
CA ALA A 133 -0.43 15.65 -21.47
C ALA A 133 -1.25 14.35 -21.29
N TYR A 134 -0.67 13.29 -20.71
CA TYR A 134 -1.35 12.04 -20.42
C TYR A 134 -2.48 12.24 -19.38
N LEU A 135 -2.18 12.92 -18.27
CA LEU A 135 -3.17 13.21 -17.23
C LEU A 135 -4.34 14.05 -17.74
N SER A 136 -4.09 15.00 -18.66
CA SER A 136 -5.12 15.79 -19.33
C SER A 136 -5.93 14.97 -20.35
N ASN A 137 -5.26 14.30 -21.30
CA ASN A 137 -5.92 13.67 -22.44
C ASN A 137 -6.63 12.35 -22.10
N CYS A 138 -6.22 11.68 -21.02
CA CYS A 138 -6.73 10.36 -20.62
C CYS A 138 -7.73 10.38 -19.45
N GLY A 139 -8.25 11.54 -19.02
CA GLY A 139 -9.24 11.61 -17.93
C GLY A 139 -10.46 10.68 -18.10
N GLN A 140 -10.94 10.48 -19.33
CA GLN A 140 -12.04 9.55 -19.63
C GLN A 140 -11.63 8.06 -19.51
N LEU A 141 -10.34 7.74 -19.67
CA LEU A 141 -9.78 6.40 -19.47
C LEU A 141 -9.69 6.08 -17.98
N PHE A 142 -9.26 7.03 -17.15
CA PHE A 142 -9.13 6.83 -15.69
C PHE A 142 -10.48 6.50 -15.04
N ASN A 143 -11.55 7.13 -15.54
CA ASN A 143 -12.93 6.86 -15.15
C ASN A 143 -13.57 5.64 -15.84
N GLY A 144 -12.80 4.84 -16.59
CA GLY A 144 -13.28 3.60 -17.23
C GLY A 144 -14.28 3.80 -18.37
N ARG A 145 -14.37 4.99 -18.98
CA ARG A 145 -15.37 5.31 -20.02
C ARG A 145 -14.93 4.92 -21.42
N LYS A 146 -13.84 5.52 -21.92
CA LYS A 146 -13.26 5.21 -23.26
C LYS A 146 -11.79 5.61 -23.37
N CYS A 147 -11.03 4.88 -24.19
CA CYS A 147 -9.71 5.31 -24.64
C CYS A 147 -9.88 6.19 -25.90
N THR A 148 -9.79 7.52 -25.75
CA THR A 148 -9.92 8.44 -26.88
C THR A 148 -8.71 8.33 -27.82
N THR A 149 -8.87 8.70 -29.10
CA THR A 149 -7.75 8.77 -30.06
C THR A 149 -6.62 9.66 -29.53
N LYS A 150 -6.96 10.81 -28.93
CA LYS A 150 -6.00 11.73 -28.29
C LYS A 150 -5.23 11.04 -27.15
N CYS A 151 -5.93 10.35 -26.25
CA CYS A 151 -5.31 9.57 -25.18
C CYS A 151 -4.39 8.47 -25.73
N LYS A 152 -4.85 7.71 -26.74
CA LYS A 152 -4.09 6.62 -27.38
C LYS A 152 -2.78 7.13 -28.00
N THR A 153 -2.82 8.26 -28.70
CA THR A 153 -1.62 8.92 -29.25
C THR A 153 -0.67 9.38 -28.13
N THR A 154 -1.18 9.96 -27.05
CA THR A 154 -0.33 10.37 -25.91
C THR A 154 0.29 9.17 -25.17
N ILE A 155 -0.43 8.06 -25.03
CA ILE A 155 0.13 6.80 -24.53
C ILE A 155 1.26 6.33 -25.45
N GLN A 156 1.06 6.29 -26.76
CA GLN A 156 2.11 5.92 -27.71
C GLN A 156 3.35 6.82 -27.60
N GLN A 157 3.17 8.15 -27.50
CA GLN A 157 4.27 9.11 -27.29
C GLN A 157 5.04 8.81 -26.00
N MET A 158 4.34 8.54 -24.89
CA MET A 158 4.96 8.17 -23.61
C MET A 158 5.82 6.90 -23.74
N LEU A 159 5.39 5.91 -24.53
CA LEU A 159 6.12 4.65 -24.77
C LEU A 159 7.40 4.83 -25.62
N PHE A 160 7.62 5.98 -26.25
CA PHE A 160 8.91 6.29 -26.91
C PHE A 160 9.94 6.93 -25.96
N ILE A 161 9.52 7.33 -24.75
CA ILE A 161 10.40 7.97 -23.75
C ILE A 161 10.91 6.90 -22.77
N PRO A 162 12.22 6.79 -22.47
CA PRO A 162 12.75 5.75 -21.59
C PRO A 162 12.10 5.68 -20.20
N ASN A 163 11.86 6.83 -19.57
CA ASN A 163 11.17 6.89 -18.27
C ASN A 163 9.64 6.70 -18.40
N GLY A 164 9.05 7.04 -19.55
CA GLY A 164 7.65 6.73 -19.86
C GLY A 164 7.39 5.23 -20.04
N MET A 165 8.36 4.52 -20.62
CA MET A 165 8.35 3.04 -20.65
C MET A 165 8.46 2.41 -19.27
N LEU A 166 9.14 3.04 -18.29
CA LEU A 166 9.13 2.58 -16.89
C LEU A 166 7.72 2.68 -16.30
N LEU A 167 7.01 3.80 -16.49
CA LEU A 167 5.63 3.99 -16.04
C LEU A 167 4.65 2.95 -16.58
N ASN A 168 4.81 2.53 -17.85
CA ASN A 168 3.97 1.48 -18.41
C ASN A 168 4.18 0.13 -17.68
N ARG A 169 5.44 -0.28 -17.48
CA ARG A 169 5.80 -1.61 -16.95
C ARG A 169 5.99 -1.73 -15.43
N CYS A 170 5.94 -0.62 -14.69
CA CYS A 170 6.13 -0.62 -13.24
C CYS A 170 5.06 -1.43 -12.48
N VAL A 171 5.39 -1.87 -11.26
CA VAL A 171 4.42 -2.48 -10.34
C VAL A 171 3.71 -1.39 -9.53
N CYS A 172 2.38 -1.44 -9.48
CA CYS A 172 1.59 -0.45 -8.73
C CYS A 172 1.91 -0.51 -7.23
N ASP A 173 2.32 0.63 -6.68
CA ASP A 173 2.89 0.74 -5.34
C ASP A 173 2.67 2.15 -4.77
N GLY A 174 3.09 2.37 -3.54
CA GLY A 174 2.94 3.66 -2.84
C GLY A 174 1.50 4.06 -2.58
N MET A 175 1.29 5.36 -2.30
CA MET A 175 -0.04 5.91 -1.98
C MET A 175 -1.02 5.84 -3.16
N GLU A 176 -0.50 5.87 -4.39
CA GLU A 176 -1.31 5.85 -5.60
C GLU A 176 -1.68 4.43 -6.04
N ARG A 177 -1.24 3.39 -5.33
CA ARG A 177 -1.46 1.98 -5.70
C ARG A 177 -2.90 1.64 -6.09
N PRO A 178 -3.96 1.98 -5.30
CA PRO A 178 -5.33 1.63 -5.68
C PRO A 178 -5.79 2.33 -6.96
N PHE A 179 -5.35 3.56 -7.20
CA PHE A 179 -5.64 4.31 -8.43
C PHE A 179 -4.86 3.75 -9.62
N CYS A 180 -3.57 3.43 -9.42
CA CYS A 180 -2.69 2.81 -10.41
C CYS A 180 -3.25 1.48 -10.92
N GLU A 181 -3.72 0.61 -10.02
CA GLU A 181 -4.29 -0.70 -10.39
C GLU A 181 -5.53 -0.51 -11.29
N VAL A 182 -6.45 0.38 -10.92
CA VAL A 182 -7.63 0.73 -11.75
C VAL A 182 -7.24 1.34 -13.10
N VAL A 183 -6.28 2.27 -13.14
CA VAL A 183 -5.84 2.91 -14.39
C VAL A 183 -5.16 1.89 -15.32
N LYS A 184 -4.34 0.97 -14.80
CA LYS A 184 -3.71 -0.09 -15.61
C LYS A 184 -4.74 -1.09 -16.12
N GLU A 185 -5.73 -1.46 -15.32
CA GLU A 185 -6.85 -2.31 -15.75
C GLU A 185 -7.67 -1.63 -16.87
N ASN A 186 -8.04 -0.36 -16.68
CA ASN A 186 -8.77 0.41 -17.69
C ASN A 186 -7.96 0.57 -18.99
N MET A 187 -6.67 0.87 -18.91
CA MET A 187 -5.79 0.93 -20.08
C MET A 187 -5.71 -0.42 -20.80
N GLY A 188 -5.58 -1.52 -20.07
CA GLY A 188 -5.57 -2.87 -20.63
C GLY A 188 -6.86 -3.26 -21.35
N LYS A 189 -8.02 -2.86 -20.81
CA LYS A 189 -9.36 -3.16 -21.37
C LYS A 189 -9.80 -2.23 -22.51
N LEU A 190 -9.49 -0.94 -22.43
CA LEU A 190 -10.07 0.10 -23.29
C LEU A 190 -9.10 0.60 -24.37
N CYS A 191 -7.79 0.46 -24.17
CA CYS A 191 -6.77 0.89 -25.13
C CYS A 191 -6.13 -0.27 -25.91
N SER A 192 -6.65 -1.50 -25.80
CA SER A 192 -6.12 -2.68 -26.51
C SER A 192 -6.02 -2.39 -28.01
N ILE A 193 -4.83 -2.56 -28.58
CA ILE A 193 -4.58 -2.32 -30.01
C ILE A 193 -4.87 -3.65 -30.74
N GLY A 194 -6.14 -3.92 -31.03
CA GLY A 194 -6.54 -5.19 -31.68
C GLY A 194 -8.02 -5.29 -32.08
N ASP A 195 -8.28 -4.96 -33.34
CA ASP A 195 -9.39 -5.38 -34.22
C ASP A 195 -10.88 -5.15 -33.88
N HIS A 196 -11.60 -4.83 -34.97
CA HIS A 196 -13.03 -4.54 -35.12
C HIS A 196 -13.53 -3.19 -34.52
N GLY A 197 -13.95 -2.22 -35.36
CA GLY A 197 -13.98 -2.31 -36.82
C GLY A 197 -14.25 -1.03 -37.56
N VAL A 198 -14.18 -1.17 -38.89
CA VAL A 198 -14.68 -0.21 -39.86
C VAL A 198 -16.13 0.13 -39.53
N SER A 199 -16.37 1.38 -39.16
CA SER A 199 -17.65 2.04 -39.33
C SER A 199 -17.37 3.41 -39.92
N THR A 200 -17.47 3.42 -41.25
CA THR A 200 -17.72 4.58 -42.14
C THR A 200 -16.99 5.89 -41.87
N ALA A 201 -16.21 6.31 -42.88
CA ALA A 201 -15.82 7.70 -43.06
C ALA A 201 -17.06 8.60 -43.23
N TYR A 202 -17.49 9.22 -42.13
CA TYR A 202 -18.29 10.45 -42.05
C TYR A 202 -17.70 11.28 -40.89
N GLY A 203 -17.82 12.61 -40.97
CA GLY A 203 -17.01 13.56 -40.17
C GLY A 203 -16.98 13.29 -38.66
N ASP A 204 -15.93 13.67 -37.94
CA ASP A 204 -15.33 15.03 -38.00
C ASP A 204 -16.44 16.09 -38.07
N MET A 205 -17.23 16.12 -36.99
CA MET A 205 -18.06 17.25 -36.63
C MET A 205 -17.59 17.70 -35.26
N ASP A 206 -17.14 18.95 -35.26
CA ASP A 206 -16.52 19.69 -34.17
C ASP A 206 -17.47 19.90 -32.97
N ASP A 207 -16.93 20.36 -31.86
CA ASP A 207 -17.66 20.56 -30.60
C ASP A 207 -18.93 21.44 -30.79
N MET A 208 -20.12 20.84 -30.68
CA MET A 208 -21.39 21.56 -30.60
C MET A 208 -21.76 21.77 -29.13
N TYR A 209 -21.72 23.05 -28.73
CA TYR A 209 -22.05 23.58 -27.41
C TYR A 209 -23.32 22.96 -26.78
N GLU A 210 -23.17 22.33 -25.62
CA GLU A 210 -24.25 22.20 -24.62
C GLU A 210 -24.14 23.40 -23.66
N ASP A 211 -24.89 24.47 -23.95
CA ASP A 211 -25.23 25.51 -22.98
C ASP A 211 -26.23 24.90 -21.98
N GLU A 212 -25.80 24.68 -20.74
CA GLU A 212 -26.64 24.19 -19.63
C GLU A 212 -26.54 25.20 -18.47
N ASP A 213 -27.19 26.34 -18.69
CA ASP A 213 -27.93 27.19 -17.74
C ASP A 213 -27.52 27.19 -16.25
N TYR A 214 -26.95 28.31 -15.80
CA TYR A 214 -26.72 28.61 -14.38
C TYR A 214 -28.03 29.00 -13.66
N GLU A 215 -28.59 28.11 -12.83
CA GLU A 215 -29.49 28.50 -11.73
C GLU A 215 -28.78 28.49 -10.36
N LEU A 216 -28.79 29.64 -9.68
CA LEU A 216 -28.09 29.88 -8.42
C LEU A 216 -29.07 30.45 -7.38
N LYS A 217 -29.49 29.61 -6.41
CA LYS A 217 -30.11 29.92 -5.08
C LYS A 217 -30.75 28.64 -4.50
N ALA A 218 -30.85 28.42 -3.19
CA ALA A 218 -30.16 28.98 -2.02
C ALA A 218 -30.37 28.04 -0.82
N GLU A 219 -29.63 28.30 0.26
CA GLU A 219 -29.55 27.56 1.53
C GLU A 219 -30.89 27.21 2.21
N ARG A 220 -30.89 26.11 2.98
CA ARG A 220 -31.39 26.07 4.36
C ARG A 220 -30.80 24.88 5.13
N GLU A 221 -30.34 25.13 6.35
CA GLU A 221 -29.90 24.12 7.33
C GLU A 221 -31.03 23.18 7.81
N ASP A 222 -30.73 22.03 8.43
CA ASP A 222 -30.77 21.94 9.92
C ASP A 222 -30.57 20.52 10.53
N VAL A 223 -30.01 20.53 11.75
CA VAL A 223 -30.21 19.58 12.88
C VAL A 223 -29.71 18.11 12.81
N HIS A 224 -28.60 17.88 13.52
CA HIS A 224 -28.29 16.68 14.35
C HIS A 224 -28.93 16.90 15.76
N PRO A 225 -29.23 15.92 16.67
CA PRO A 225 -28.43 14.74 17.06
C PRO A 225 -29.31 13.46 17.25
N ASP A 226 -29.09 12.43 18.10
CA ASP A 226 -28.13 12.14 19.19
C ASP A 226 -28.05 10.62 19.51
N SER A 227 -27.07 10.22 20.34
CA SER A 227 -27.09 9.08 21.30
C SER A 227 -27.15 7.63 20.80
N GLY A 228 -26.54 6.64 21.46
CA GLY A 228 -25.72 6.64 22.69
C GLY A 228 -25.60 5.21 23.28
N VAL A 229 -24.44 4.74 23.77
CA VAL A 229 -23.84 4.79 25.15
C VAL A 229 -23.55 3.32 25.59
N TYR A 230 -22.73 3.13 26.65
CA TYR A 230 -22.46 1.91 27.48
C TYR A 230 -21.88 0.64 26.79
N SER A 231 -20.67 0.16 27.13
CA SER A 231 -20.23 -0.48 28.41
C SER A 231 -20.85 -1.87 28.62
N SER A 232 -20.17 -2.93 29.12
CA SER A 232 -18.85 -3.03 29.76
C SER A 232 -18.35 -4.50 29.85
N SER A 233 -17.05 -4.64 30.14
CA SER A 233 -16.30 -5.80 30.66
C SER A 233 -17.05 -6.88 31.45
N SER A 234 -16.60 -8.14 31.39
CA SER A 234 -16.06 -8.89 32.56
C SER A 234 -15.60 -10.33 32.29
N SER A 235 -14.49 -10.67 32.95
CA SER A 235 -13.67 -11.88 32.93
C SER A 235 -14.26 -13.17 33.53
N SER A 236 -13.78 -14.33 33.07
CA SER A 236 -13.55 -15.61 33.81
C SER A 236 -13.09 -16.71 32.82
N SER A 237 -12.33 -17.77 33.16
CA SER A 237 -11.48 -18.10 34.32
C SER A 237 -10.56 -19.30 33.99
N LEU A 238 -9.33 -19.31 34.54
CA LEU A 238 -8.46 -20.46 34.89
C LEU A 238 -7.99 -21.56 33.88
N SER A 239 -6.66 -21.69 33.84
CA SER A 239 -5.85 -22.93 33.99
C SER A 239 -5.62 -23.90 32.82
N ALA A 240 -4.34 -24.04 32.43
CA ALA A 240 -3.61 -25.32 32.39
C ALA A 240 -2.08 -25.10 32.41
N HIS A 241 -1.32 -26.08 32.92
CA HIS A 241 0.13 -26.00 33.16
C HIS A 241 0.98 -26.82 32.16
N ILE A 242 2.30 -26.55 32.16
CA ILE A 242 3.44 -27.43 31.74
C ILE A 242 3.63 -27.68 30.23
N ALA A 243 4.78 -27.26 29.68
CA ALA A 243 5.84 -28.17 29.19
C ALA A 243 7.12 -27.45 28.69
N LEU A 244 8.23 -27.70 29.39
CA LEU A 244 9.60 -27.99 28.89
C LEU A 244 10.20 -27.10 27.77
N LEU A 245 11.18 -26.24 28.04
CA LEU A 245 12.61 -26.60 28.18
C LEU A 245 13.14 -27.60 27.12
N ASN A 246 13.67 -27.07 26.00
CA ASN A 246 14.64 -27.77 25.15
C ASN A 246 15.47 -26.77 24.30
N GLY A 247 16.47 -26.14 24.92
CA GLY A 247 17.42 -25.24 24.24
C GLY A 247 18.90 -25.51 24.56
N ALA A 248 19.21 -26.60 25.28
CA ALA A 248 20.51 -26.82 25.91
C ALA A 248 21.32 -28.01 25.36
N LEU A 249 20.88 -28.65 24.26
CA LEU A 249 21.51 -29.87 23.74
C LEU A 249 22.48 -29.69 22.56
N LEU A 250 22.66 -28.47 22.03
CA LEU A 250 23.61 -28.20 20.94
C LEU A 250 25.01 -27.74 21.42
N LEU A 251 25.18 -27.43 22.72
CA LEU A 251 26.47 -27.02 23.28
C LEU A 251 27.30 -28.19 23.85
N THR A 252 26.67 -29.32 24.18
CA THR A 252 27.35 -30.47 24.79
C THR A 252 28.16 -31.32 23.79
N TRP A 253 27.76 -31.35 22.52
CA TRP A 253 28.44 -32.13 21.47
C TRP A 253 29.78 -31.55 21.00
N CYS A 254 30.12 -30.32 21.42
CA CYS A 254 31.40 -29.68 21.07
C CYS A 254 32.45 -29.74 22.19
N TRP A 255 32.07 -30.16 23.41
CA TRP A 255 32.97 -30.20 24.58
C TRP A 255 33.53 -31.60 24.86
N THR A 256 32.83 -32.66 24.46
CA THR A 256 33.22 -34.07 24.72
C THR A 256 34.22 -34.67 23.73
N ARG A 257 34.85 -33.85 22.86
CA ARG A 257 35.90 -34.31 21.92
C ARG A 257 37.25 -33.59 22.08
N THR A 258 37.48 -33.02 23.27
CA THR A 258 38.77 -32.50 23.72
C THR A 258 39.00 -32.76 25.21
N PHE A 259 38.90 -34.03 25.62
CA PHE A 259 39.69 -34.64 26.68
C PHE A 259 39.81 -36.15 26.38
#